data_AF-A0A7V0NT71-F1
#
_entry.id   AF-A0A7V0NT71-F1
#
_cell.length_a   1.000
_cell.length_b   1.000
_cell.length_c   1.000
_cell.angle_alpha   90.00
_cell.angle_beta   90.00
_cell.angle_gamma   90.00
#
_symmetry.space_group_name_H-M   'P 1'
#
loop_
_entity.id
_entity.type
_entity.pdbx_description
1 polymer ?
#
loop_
_entity_poly.entity_id
_entity_poly.type
_entity_poly.pdbx_seq_one_letter_code
_entity_poly.pdbx_strand_id
1 'polypeptide(L)'
;LFRSQVDFAQPINFDLGYTSPENTRTRPVMIHRALLGSIERFIGILIEHYAGALPGWLSPVQATVIPVADRHNDYANEVADELRSAGLRVAVDQADDTVGEKIRRAVTQKHPAVIVVGDNDVANTTTGFRVRGSDREERGVSVADTVTRLSELCAAPR
;
A
#
# COMPACT_ATOMS: atom_id res chain seq x y z
N LEU A 1 17.44 0.82 14.75
CA LEU A 1 16.24 1.67 14.88
C LEU A 1 15.49 1.48 16.20
N PHE A 2 15.52 0.29 16.80
CA PHE A 2 14.93 0.07 18.12
C PHE A 2 15.74 0.78 19.21
N ARG A 3 15.13 1.72 19.94
CA ARG A 3 15.71 2.29 21.16
C ARG A 3 14.82 1.99 22.35
N SER A 4 15.41 1.39 23.38
CA SER A 4 14.82 1.23 24.70
C SER A 4 15.80 1.84 25.70
N GLN A 5 15.42 2.93 26.35
CA GLN A 5 16.25 3.66 27.29
C GLN A 5 15.60 3.62 28.66
N VAL A 6 16.37 3.22 29.67
CA VAL A 6 15.99 3.31 31.07
C VAL A 6 16.45 4.66 31.61
N ASP A 7 15.54 5.42 32.21
CA ASP A 7 15.75 6.79 32.68
C ASP A 7 15.34 6.93 34.14
N PHE A 8 16.34 7.32 34.95
CA PHE A 8 16.20 7.58 36.38
C PHE A 8 16.13 9.08 36.71
N ALA A 9 16.49 9.96 35.77
CA ALA A 9 16.62 11.40 35.98
C ALA A 9 15.29 12.13 35.79
N GLN A 10 14.54 11.83 34.71
CA GLN A 10 13.24 12.49 34.46
C GLN A 10 12.22 12.26 35.58
N PRO A 11 12.09 11.07 36.19
CA PRO A 11 11.24 10.88 37.36
C PRO A 11 11.59 11.80 38.54
N ILE A 12 12.85 12.18 38.71
CA ILE A 12 13.29 13.12 39.75
C ILE A 12 12.94 14.55 39.35
N ASN A 13 13.29 14.95 38.12
CA ASN A 13 13.07 16.32 37.63
C ASN A 13 11.60 16.74 37.63
N PHE A 14 10.69 15.79 37.36
CA PHE A 14 9.24 16.02 37.35
C PHE A 14 8.54 15.65 38.67
N ASP A 15 9.29 15.32 39.73
CA ASP A 15 8.77 14.80 41.02
C ASP A 15 7.70 13.69 40.86
N LEU A 16 7.95 12.75 39.97
CA LEU A 16 7.04 11.62 39.75
C LEU A 16 7.08 10.68 40.96
N GLY A 17 5.90 10.17 41.34
CA GLY A 17 5.76 9.18 42.39
C GLY A 17 4.48 8.37 42.27
N TYR A 18 4.49 7.17 42.83
CA TYR A 18 3.34 6.30 43.00
C TYR A 18 3.29 5.78 44.44
N THR A 19 2.13 5.29 44.89
CA THR A 19 1.98 4.69 46.21
C THR A 19 2.34 3.20 46.15
N SER A 20 3.27 2.77 46.99
CA SER A 20 3.67 1.37 47.10
C SER A 20 2.61 0.54 47.87
N PRO A 21 2.67 -0.80 47.83
CA PRO A 21 1.82 -1.67 48.66
C PRO A 21 1.91 -1.36 50.17
N GLU A 22 3.04 -0.83 50.63
CA GLU A 22 3.28 -0.40 52.01
C GLU A 22 2.75 1.01 52.31
N ASN A 23 1.96 1.59 51.39
CA ASN A 23 1.38 2.94 51.48
C ASN A 23 2.42 4.07 51.58
N THR A 24 3.59 3.88 50.97
CA THR A 24 4.68 4.88 50.91
C THR A 24 4.84 5.46 49.51
N ARG A 25 5.28 6.72 49.40
CA ARG A 25 5.55 7.35 48.09
C ARG A 25 6.88 6.83 47.54
N THR A 26 6.83 6.11 46.43
CA THR A 26 7.99 5.55 45.74
C THR A 26 8.15 6.16 44.36
N ARG A 27 9.39 6.31 43.89
CA ARG A 27 9.71 6.88 42.58
C ARG A 27 9.70 5.79 41.49
N PRO A 28 9.05 6.01 40.34
CA PRO A 28 9.10 5.06 39.24
C PRO A 28 10.42 5.15 38.46
N VAL A 29 10.72 4.10 37.70
CA VAL A 29 11.73 4.12 36.63
C VAL A 29 11.02 4.39 35.31
N MET A 30 11.51 5.34 34.51
CA MET A 30 10.92 5.66 33.21
C MET A 30 11.60 4.85 32.11
N ILE A 31 10.82 4.23 31.22
CA ILE A 31 11.34 3.51 30.06
C ILE A 31 10.86 4.24 28.80
N HIS A 32 11.80 4.82 28.06
CA HIS A 32 11.53 5.42 26.75
C HIS A 32 11.70 4.36 25.67
N ARG A 33 10.66 4.16 24.84
CA ARG A 33 10.68 3.16 23.76
C ARG A 33 10.31 3.79 22.42
N ALA A 34 11.16 3.57 21.42
CA ALA A 34 10.88 3.89 20.03
C ALA A 34 11.16 2.64 19.17
N LEU A 35 10.08 2.02 18.68
CA LEU A 35 10.15 0.79 17.89
C LEU A 35 10.70 1.05 16.48
N LEU A 36 10.12 2.05 15.81
CA LEU A 36 10.43 2.41 14.42
C LEU A 36 11.39 3.61 14.31
N GLY A 37 11.69 4.29 15.43
CA GLY A 37 12.36 5.59 15.41
C GLY A 37 11.46 6.69 14.83
N SER A 38 12.04 7.63 14.09
CA SER A 38 11.29 8.65 13.34
C SER A 38 10.65 8.06 12.09
N ILE A 39 9.42 8.48 11.77
CA ILE A 39 8.65 7.98 10.61
C ILE A 39 9.42 8.23 9.30
N GLU A 40 10.05 9.38 9.15
CA GLU A 40 10.79 9.78 7.96
C GLU A 40 11.96 8.83 7.68
N ARG A 41 12.77 8.55 8.70
CA ARG A 41 13.87 7.58 8.60
C ARG A 41 13.35 6.16 8.34
N PHE A 42 12.24 5.78 8.98
CA PHE A 42 11.66 4.45 8.76
C PHE A 42 11.18 4.28 7.32
N ILE A 43 10.48 5.26 6.76
CA ILE A 43 10.08 5.28 5.35
C ILE A 43 11.30 5.23 4.43
N GLY A 44 12.34 6.03 4.70
CA GLY A 44 13.59 5.99 3.93
C GLY A 44 14.20 4.59 3.89
N ILE A 45 14.27 3.92 5.04
CA ILE A 45 14.77 2.54 5.14
C ILE A 45 13.87 1.56 4.38
N LEU A 46 12.54 1.71 4.43
CA LEU A 46 11.64 0.86 3.64
C LEU A 46 11.84 1.07 2.14
N ILE A 47 11.98 2.31 1.69
CA ILE A 47 12.23 2.62 0.27
C ILE A 47 13.54 1.99 -0.19
N GLU A 48 14.62 2.15 0.57
CA GLU A 48 15.92 1.52 0.26
C GLU A 48 15.85 -0.01 0.27
N HIS A 49 15.24 -0.58 1.31
CA HIS A 49 15.12 -2.03 1.49
C HIS A 49 14.36 -2.71 0.34
N TYR A 50 13.26 -2.11 -0.11
CA TYR A 50 12.47 -2.62 -1.24
C TYR A 50 12.96 -2.10 -2.59
N ALA A 51 14.02 -1.28 -2.63
CA ALA A 51 14.43 -0.51 -3.79
C ALA A 51 13.25 0.24 -4.45
N GLY A 52 12.29 0.72 -3.67
CA GLY A 52 11.03 1.35 -4.12
C GLY A 52 9.92 0.39 -4.59
N ALA A 53 10.17 -0.91 -4.71
CA ALA A 53 9.16 -1.92 -5.07
C ALA A 53 8.35 -2.36 -3.83
N LEU A 54 7.63 -1.41 -3.22
CA LEU A 54 6.93 -1.65 -1.95
C LEU A 54 5.95 -2.85 -2.05
N PRO A 55 5.76 -3.61 -0.94
CA PRO A 55 4.70 -4.60 -0.82
C PRO A 55 3.32 -3.97 -1.08
N GLY A 56 2.35 -4.77 -1.55
CA GLY A 56 1.02 -4.27 -1.93
C GLY A 56 0.35 -3.45 -0.83
N TRP A 57 0.43 -3.90 0.43
CA TRP A 57 -0.15 -3.18 1.57
C TRP A 57 0.49 -1.80 1.85
N LEU A 58 1.77 -1.60 1.50
CA LEU A 58 2.49 -0.34 1.66
C LEU A 58 2.49 0.54 0.40
N SER A 59 2.17 -0.02 -0.76
CA SER A 59 2.28 0.71 -2.02
C SER A 59 1.31 1.89 -2.06
N PRO A 60 1.74 3.12 -2.42
CA PRO A 60 0.85 4.28 -2.48
C PRO A 60 -0.24 4.10 -3.56
N VAL A 61 0.11 3.46 -4.68
CA VAL A 61 -0.80 2.98 -5.70
C VAL A 61 -0.65 1.47 -5.80
N GLN A 62 -1.73 0.74 -5.59
CA GLN A 62 -1.78 -0.72 -5.57
C GLN A 62 -2.03 -1.30 -6.96
N ALA A 63 -2.84 -0.62 -7.78
CA ALA A 63 -2.97 -0.92 -9.19
C ALA A 63 -3.24 0.33 -10.03
N THR A 64 -2.88 0.27 -11.31
CA THR A 64 -3.31 1.24 -12.32
C THR A 64 -4.20 0.57 -13.34
N VAL A 65 -5.39 1.13 -13.55
CA VAL A 65 -6.33 0.73 -14.60
C VAL A 65 -6.03 1.52 -15.87
N ILE A 66 -5.87 0.82 -16.98
CA ILE A 66 -5.44 1.35 -18.28
C ILE A 66 -6.50 1.02 -19.33
N PRO A 67 -7.28 2.01 -19.79
CA PRO A 67 -8.14 1.85 -20.95
C PRO A 67 -7.32 1.76 -22.23
N VAL A 68 -7.69 0.83 -23.13
CA VAL A 68 -7.05 0.64 -24.44
C VAL A 68 -7.34 1.79 -25.42
N ALA A 69 -8.44 2.52 -25.21
CA ALA A 69 -8.88 3.64 -26.02
C ALA A 69 -9.85 4.50 -25.21
N ASP A 70 -10.08 5.76 -25.61
CA ASP A 70 -10.91 6.71 -24.85
C ASP A 70 -12.35 6.23 -24.62
N ARG A 71 -12.91 5.45 -25.55
CA ARG A 71 -14.24 4.84 -25.40
C ARG A 71 -14.34 3.85 -24.22
N HIS A 72 -13.22 3.39 -23.68
CA HIS A 72 -13.17 2.49 -22.52
C HIS A 72 -12.95 3.25 -21.20
N ASN A 73 -12.87 4.59 -21.23
CA ASN A 73 -12.60 5.40 -20.04
C ASN A 73 -13.66 5.23 -18.95
N ASP A 74 -14.94 5.16 -19.35
CA ASP A 74 -16.05 4.99 -18.40
C ASP A 74 -15.95 3.64 -17.69
N TYR A 75 -15.77 2.55 -18.45
CA TYR A 75 -15.57 1.22 -17.87
C TYR A 75 -14.31 1.11 -17.01
N ALA A 76 -13.21 1.78 -17.40
CA ALA A 76 -12.00 1.84 -16.57
C ALA A 76 -12.25 2.55 -15.23
N ASN A 77 -13.09 3.59 -15.21
CA ASN A 77 -13.50 4.26 -13.99
C ASN A 77 -14.43 3.39 -13.14
N GLU A 78 -15.39 2.69 -13.74
CA GLU A 78 -16.27 1.75 -13.04
C GLU A 78 -15.47 0.64 -12.33
N VAL A 79 -14.53 0.00 -13.04
CA VAL A 79 -13.63 -1.00 -12.46
C VAL A 79 -12.80 -0.40 -11.31
N ALA A 80 -12.30 0.83 -11.49
CA ALA A 80 -11.55 1.50 -10.44
C ALA A 80 -12.40 1.80 -9.20
N ASP A 81 -13.67 2.16 -9.39
CA ASP A 81 -14.60 2.47 -8.29
C ASP A 81 -15.01 1.21 -7.52
N GLU A 82 -15.17 0.07 -8.19
CA GLU A 82 -15.35 -1.23 -7.51
C GLU A 82 -14.13 -1.58 -6.65
N LEU A 83 -12.91 -1.41 -7.17
CA LEU A 83 -11.68 -1.66 -6.43
C LEU A 83 -11.53 -0.70 -5.25
N ARG A 84 -11.83 0.60 -5.42
CA ARG A 84 -11.83 1.59 -4.34
C ARG A 84 -12.85 1.27 -3.26
N SER A 85 -14.03 0.78 -3.66
CA SER A 85 -15.09 0.37 -2.72
C SER A 85 -14.65 -0.83 -1.86
N ALA A 86 -13.73 -1.65 -2.36
CA ALA A 86 -13.06 -2.71 -1.58
C ALA A 86 -11.89 -2.21 -0.71
N GLY A 87 -11.63 -0.91 -0.65
CA GLY A 87 -10.56 -0.30 0.16
C GLY A 87 -9.19 -0.25 -0.52
N LEU A 88 -9.13 -0.50 -1.83
CA LEU A 88 -7.88 -0.51 -2.59
C LEU A 88 -7.52 0.88 -3.12
N ARG A 89 -6.22 1.17 -3.19
CA ARG A 89 -5.66 2.44 -3.69
C ARG A 89 -5.34 2.30 -5.18
N VAL A 90 -6.27 2.67 -6.05
CA VAL A 90 -6.12 2.51 -7.50
C VAL A 90 -6.18 3.83 -8.26
N ALA A 91 -5.37 3.92 -9.31
CA ALA A 91 -5.35 5.04 -10.25
C ALA A 91 -5.87 4.60 -11.62
N VAL A 92 -6.37 5.54 -12.42
CA VAL A 92 -6.76 5.30 -13.82
C VAL A 92 -5.86 6.15 -14.71
N ASP A 93 -5.28 5.55 -15.75
CA ASP A 93 -4.37 6.23 -16.68
C ASP A 93 -5.05 6.49 -18.03
N GLN A 94 -5.72 7.64 -18.12
CA GLN A 94 -6.47 8.09 -19.30
C GLN A 94 -5.64 9.02 -20.21
N ALA A 95 -4.31 9.03 -20.08
CA ALA A 95 -3.47 9.86 -20.94
C ALA A 95 -3.62 9.47 -22.42
N ASP A 96 -3.41 10.40 -23.35
CA ASP A 96 -3.36 10.14 -24.79
C ASP A 96 -1.97 9.59 -25.19
N ASP A 97 -1.62 8.44 -24.60
CA ASP A 97 -0.39 7.68 -24.84
C ASP A 97 -0.73 6.28 -25.36
N THR A 98 0.22 5.58 -25.97
CA THR A 98 0.01 4.17 -26.31
C THR A 98 -0.18 3.32 -25.04
N VAL A 99 -0.95 2.25 -25.12
CA VAL A 99 -1.15 1.31 -24.00
C VAL A 99 0.18 0.80 -23.44
N GLY A 100 1.15 0.52 -24.33
CA GLY A 100 2.49 0.10 -23.94
C GLY A 100 3.24 1.14 -23.09
N GLU A 101 3.10 2.44 -23.41
CA GLU A 101 3.69 3.52 -22.63
C GLU A 101 3.04 3.66 -21.25
N LYS A 102 1.71 3.55 -21.18
CA LYS A 102 0.96 3.53 -19.90
C LYS A 102 1.40 2.36 -19.02
N ILE A 103 1.49 1.15 -19.59
CA ILE A 103 1.97 -0.05 -18.88
C ILE A 103 3.40 0.17 -18.39
N ARG A 104 4.31 0.65 -19.26
CA ARG A 104 5.70 0.92 -18.90
C ARG A 104 5.81 1.94 -17.78
N ARG A 105 4.98 2.99 -17.78
CA ARG A 105 4.92 3.99 -16.72
C ARG A 105 4.51 3.36 -15.39
N ALA A 106 3.42 2.59 -15.34
CA ALA A 106 2.98 1.91 -14.12
C ALA A 106 4.04 0.90 -13.60
N VAL A 107 4.68 0.15 -14.49
CA VAL A 107 5.78 -0.78 -14.15
C VAL A 107 7.00 -0.03 -13.61
N THR A 108 7.36 1.10 -14.22
CA THR A 108 8.48 1.96 -13.78
C THR A 108 8.20 2.59 -12.40
N GLN A 109 6.96 2.97 -12.14
CA GLN A 109 6.48 3.42 -10.82
C GLN A 109 6.30 2.27 -9.83
N LYS A 110 6.57 1.04 -10.26
CA LYS A 110 6.55 -0.19 -9.44
C LYS A 110 5.19 -0.46 -8.81
N HIS A 111 4.10 -0.15 -9.49
CA HIS A 111 2.76 -0.50 -9.02
C HIS A 111 2.63 -2.04 -8.92
N PRO A 112 2.06 -2.58 -7.82
CA PRO A 112 1.92 -4.03 -7.61
C PRO A 112 1.15 -4.76 -8.72
N ALA A 113 0.16 -4.09 -9.32
CA ALA A 113 -0.57 -4.63 -10.47
C ALA A 113 -0.86 -3.55 -11.52
N VAL A 114 -1.08 -4.01 -12.74
CA VAL A 114 -1.60 -3.22 -13.87
C VAL A 114 -2.84 -3.94 -14.39
N ILE A 115 -3.92 -3.19 -14.59
CA ILE A 115 -5.20 -3.69 -15.06
C ILE A 115 -5.48 -3.05 -16.41
N VAL A 116 -5.69 -3.84 -17.46
CA VAL A 116 -5.93 -3.33 -18.81
C VAL A 116 -7.35 -3.67 -19.23
N VAL A 117 -8.09 -2.69 -19.77
CA VAL A 117 -9.47 -2.89 -20.23
C VAL A 117 -9.66 -2.40 -21.67
N GLY A 118 -10.23 -3.25 -22.51
CA GLY A 118 -10.58 -2.95 -23.90
C GLY A 118 -11.97 -3.44 -24.30
N ASP A 119 -12.26 -3.51 -25.60
CA ASP A 119 -13.62 -3.80 -26.09
C ASP A 119 -14.18 -5.13 -25.57
N ASN A 120 -13.35 -6.19 -25.58
CA ASN A 120 -13.75 -7.51 -25.06
C ASN A 120 -14.04 -7.48 -23.56
N ASP A 121 -13.35 -6.62 -22.81
CA ASP A 121 -13.50 -6.51 -21.36
C ASP A 121 -14.81 -5.80 -21.00
N VAL A 122 -15.12 -4.72 -21.73
CA VAL A 122 -16.41 -4.02 -21.61
C VAL A 122 -17.57 -4.95 -21.92
N ALA A 123 -17.48 -5.72 -23.01
CA ALA A 123 -18.57 -6.61 -23.44
C ALA A 123 -18.85 -7.76 -22.45
N ASN A 124 -17.82 -8.21 -21.73
CA ASN A 124 -17.91 -9.40 -20.86
C ASN A 124 -17.83 -9.07 -19.36
N THR A 125 -17.73 -7.79 -18.98
CA THR A 125 -17.50 -7.39 -17.57
C THR A 125 -16.24 -8.08 -17.00
N THR A 126 -15.15 -8.04 -17.76
CA THR A 126 -13.86 -8.62 -17.38
C THR A 126 -12.74 -7.57 -17.36
N THR A 127 -11.54 -8.01 -17.05
CA THR A 127 -10.31 -7.22 -17.06
C THR A 127 -9.12 -8.07 -17.51
N GLY A 128 -8.08 -7.40 -18.00
CA GLY A 128 -6.75 -7.96 -18.07
C GLY A 128 -5.98 -7.68 -16.78
N PHE A 129 -5.49 -8.70 -16.09
CA PHE A 129 -4.79 -8.57 -14.81
C PHE A 129 -3.31 -8.94 -14.96
N ARG A 130 -2.40 -8.02 -14.63
CA ARG A 130 -0.95 -8.23 -14.67
C ARG A 130 -0.31 -7.86 -13.33
N VAL A 131 0.33 -8.82 -12.69
CA VAL A 131 1.09 -8.60 -11.45
C VAL A 131 2.52 -8.15 -11.76
N ARG A 132 3.07 -7.26 -10.93
CA ARG A 132 4.46 -6.82 -11.01
C ARG A 132 5.42 -8.01 -10.93
N GLY A 133 6.33 -8.11 -11.90
CA GLY A 133 7.27 -9.22 -12.02
C GLY A 133 6.72 -10.44 -12.79
N SER A 134 5.43 -10.44 -13.17
CA SER A 134 4.91 -11.40 -14.15
C SER A 134 5.30 -10.97 -15.56
N ASP A 135 5.66 -11.94 -16.40
CA ASP A 135 5.86 -11.74 -17.83
C ASP A 135 4.53 -11.65 -18.60
N ARG A 136 3.46 -12.23 -18.05
CA ARG A 136 2.17 -12.39 -18.73
C ARG A 136 1.04 -11.64 -18.02
N GLU A 137 0.13 -11.14 -18.83
CA GLU A 137 -1.18 -10.63 -18.44
C GLU A 137 -2.21 -11.74 -18.60
N GLU A 138 -3.04 -11.95 -17.58
CA GLU A 138 -4.18 -12.87 -17.64
C GLU A 138 -5.41 -12.09 -18.11
N ARG A 139 -6.04 -12.53 -19.20
CA ARG A 139 -7.18 -11.85 -19.83
C ARG A 139 -8.49 -12.52 -19.44
N GLY A 140 -9.58 -11.76 -19.43
CA GLY A 140 -10.92 -12.31 -19.15
C GLY A 140 -11.17 -12.59 -17.67
N VAL A 141 -10.40 -11.97 -16.77
CA VAL A 141 -10.61 -12.08 -15.32
C VAL A 141 -11.83 -11.24 -14.95
N SER A 142 -12.83 -11.83 -14.29
CA SER A 142 -14.02 -11.08 -13.87
C SER A 142 -13.64 -9.92 -12.93
N VAL A 143 -14.42 -8.84 -12.92
CA VAL A 143 -14.11 -7.69 -12.03
C VAL A 143 -14.08 -8.13 -10.56
N ALA A 144 -15.01 -9.00 -10.14
CA ALA A 144 -15.04 -9.57 -8.80
C ALA A 144 -13.79 -10.39 -8.45
N ASP A 145 -13.28 -11.20 -9.38
CA ASP A 145 -12.03 -11.94 -9.17
C ASP A 145 -10.83 -10.98 -9.12
N THR A 146 -10.82 -9.93 -9.92
CA THR A 146 -9.78 -8.89 -9.88
C THR A 146 -9.76 -8.17 -8.54
N VAL A 147 -10.92 -7.84 -7.98
CA VAL A 147 -11.04 -7.27 -6.61
C VAL A 147 -10.47 -8.24 -5.58
N THR A 148 -10.86 -9.51 -5.64
CA THR A 148 -10.42 -10.55 -4.69
C THR A 148 -8.90 -10.74 -4.75
N ARG A 149 -8.36 -10.96 -5.95
CA ARG A 149 -6.92 -11.19 -6.17
C ARG A 149 -6.08 -9.97 -5.79
N LEU A 150 -6.54 -8.74 -6.11
CA LEU A 150 -5.81 -7.54 -5.73
C LEU A 150 -5.85 -7.32 -4.21
N SER A 151 -6.97 -7.64 -3.55
CA SER A 151 -7.10 -7.60 -2.10
C SER A 151 -6.13 -8.56 -1.41
N GLU A 152 -6.02 -9.79 -1.91
CA GLU A 152 -5.05 -10.78 -1.41
C GLU A 152 -3.61 -10.32 -1.62
N LEU A 153 -3.27 -9.82 -2.82
CA LEU A 153 -1.94 -9.28 -3.12
C LEU A 153 -1.56 -8.09 -2.21
N CYS A 154 -2.57 -7.34 -1.77
CA CYS A 154 -2.41 -6.13 -0.97
C CYS A 154 -2.67 -6.32 0.51
N ALA A 155 -2.93 -7.55 0.97
CA ALA A 155 -3.15 -7.85 2.37
C ALA A 155 -1.86 -7.58 3.18
N ALA A 156 -2.03 -6.97 4.35
CA ALA A 156 -0.92 -6.84 5.30
C ALA A 156 -0.55 -8.23 5.85
N PRO A 157 0.75 -8.48 6.13
CA PRO A 157 1.16 -9.71 6.78
C PRO A 157 0.44 -9.88 8.12
N ARG A 158 -0.04 -11.10 8.39
CA ARG A 158 -0.71 -11.48 9.65
C ARG A 158 0.28 -11.75 10.76
#